data_AF-A0A066X670-F1
#
_entry.id   AF-A0A066X670-F1
#
_cell.length_a   1.000
_cell.length_b   1.000
_cell.length_c   1.000
_cell.angle_alpha   90.00
_cell.angle_beta   90.00
_cell.angle_gamma   90.00
#
_symmetry.space_group_name_H-M   'P 1'
#
loop_
_entity.id
_entity.type
_entity.pdbx_description
1 polymer ?
#
loop_
_entity_poly.entity_id
_entity_poly.type
_entity_poly.pdbx_seq_one_letter_code
_entity_poly.pdbx_strand_id
1 'polypeptide(L)'
;MEAAPRVSADQALAQLGYKAELPRNLSMMSILGLSFAIMAVPFGLSTTMYITLTNGQAVTVLWGWVLVSIISLCIAASLAEICAVYPTAGGVYYWSAMLAPAGWAPLVSFVDGWLTLVGNWTITLSINFSGAQLILSAISIFNEDFVANAWQTVLCFWAVMMVCAAVNAFGSRYLDLINKVRRGFQLCF
;
A
#
# COMPACT_ATOMS: atom_id res chain seq x y z
N MET A 1 -23.13 11.86 13.98
CA MET A 1 -22.80 11.59 15.39
C MET A 1 -21.40 12.11 15.64
N GLU A 2 -21.34 13.12 16.52
CA GLU A 2 -20.22 13.90 17.06
C GLU A 2 -18.79 13.66 16.51
N ALA A 3 -18.23 14.67 15.84
CA ALA A 3 -16.81 14.76 15.56
C ALA A 3 -16.07 15.13 16.85
N ALA A 4 -15.21 14.23 17.35
CA ALA A 4 -14.29 14.51 18.46
C ALA A 4 -13.48 15.81 18.20
N PRO A 5 -13.18 16.59 19.25
CA PRO A 5 -12.83 18.01 19.12
C PRO A 5 -11.51 18.21 18.36
N ARG A 6 -11.59 18.93 17.24
CA ARG A 6 -10.53 19.17 16.24
C ARG A 6 -9.38 20.07 16.73
N VAL A 7 -9.47 20.55 17.96
CA VAL A 7 -8.53 21.52 18.56
C VAL A 7 -7.22 20.85 18.98
N SER A 8 -7.22 19.55 19.32
CA SER A 8 -6.04 18.86 19.86
C SER A 8 -4.92 18.60 18.84
N ALA A 9 -5.23 18.20 17.61
CA ALA A 9 -4.22 17.84 16.61
C ALA A 9 -3.53 19.07 15.99
N ASP A 10 -4.29 20.13 15.70
CA ASP A 10 -3.73 21.39 15.18
C ASP A 10 -2.88 22.10 16.25
N GLN A 11 -3.26 21.98 17.53
CA GLN A 11 -2.42 22.43 18.65
C GLN A 11 -1.14 21.60 18.80
N ALA A 12 -1.21 20.27 18.60
CA ALA A 12 -0.02 19.41 18.63
C ALA A 12 0.95 19.72 17.47
N LEU A 13 0.42 20.00 16.26
CA LEU A 13 1.22 20.48 15.12
C LEU A 13 1.86 21.84 15.39
N ALA A 14 1.10 22.77 15.98
CA ALA A 14 1.61 24.08 16.36
C ALA A 14 2.69 24.00 17.46
N GLN A 15 2.56 23.07 18.41
CA GLN A 15 3.59 22.78 19.43
C GLN A 15 4.87 22.20 18.83
N LEU A 16 4.77 21.49 17.70
CA LEU A 16 5.91 20.98 16.93
C LEU A 16 6.51 22.02 15.95
N GLY A 17 5.98 23.26 15.93
CA GLY A 17 6.45 24.34 15.07
C GLY A 17 6.01 24.23 13.60
N TYR A 18 5.08 23.33 13.27
CA TYR A 18 4.56 23.16 11.91
C TYR A 18 3.21 23.84 11.73
N LYS A 19 3.10 24.68 10.70
CA LYS A 19 1.82 25.27 10.26
C LYS A 19 1.07 24.23 9.42
N ALA A 20 -0.17 23.93 9.79
CA ALA A 20 -1.02 22.99 9.04
C ALA A 20 -1.45 23.60 7.69
N GLU A 21 -0.68 23.33 6.63
CA GLU A 21 -0.89 23.87 5.27
C GLU A 21 -1.73 22.93 4.37
N LEU A 22 -2.00 21.68 4.79
CA LEU A 22 -2.80 20.72 4.02
C LEU A 22 -4.28 20.70 4.46
N PRO A 23 -5.25 20.95 3.55
CA PRO A 23 -6.66 20.89 3.88
C PRO A 23 -7.10 19.45 4.16
N ARG A 24 -7.47 19.15 5.42
CA ARG A 24 -7.90 17.81 5.87
C ARG A 24 -9.37 17.54 5.46
N ASN A 25 -9.59 17.31 4.16
CA ASN A 25 -10.93 17.09 3.58
C ASN A 25 -11.37 15.61 3.51
N LEU A 26 -10.57 14.67 4.03
CA LEU A 26 -10.87 13.24 3.96
C LEU A 26 -11.57 12.76 5.24
N SER A 27 -12.81 12.30 5.11
CA SER A 27 -13.56 11.65 6.20
C SER A 27 -12.91 10.31 6.59
N MET A 28 -13.06 9.89 7.85
CA MET A 28 -12.58 8.60 8.39
C MET A 28 -12.96 7.42 7.47
N MET A 29 -14.21 7.40 6.99
CA MET A 29 -14.70 6.35 6.09
C MET A 29 -14.01 6.39 4.71
N SER A 30 -13.67 7.60 4.22
CA SER A 30 -12.91 7.75 2.98
C SER A 30 -11.46 7.32 3.14
N ILE A 31 -10.85 7.56 4.31
CA ILE A 31 -9.49 7.11 4.62
C ILE A 31 -9.44 5.58 4.71
N LEU A 32 -10.39 4.95 5.41
CA LEU A 32 -10.48 3.49 5.50
C LEU A 32 -10.69 2.85 4.12
N GLY A 33 -11.60 3.40 3.31
CA GLY A 33 -11.84 2.91 1.96
C GLY A 33 -10.62 3.06 1.05
N LEU A 34 -9.86 4.15 1.20
CA LEU A 34 -8.60 4.35 0.48
C LEU A 34 -7.54 3.33 0.91
N SER A 35 -7.38 3.09 2.21
CA SER A 35 -6.43 2.11 2.75
C SER A 35 -6.72 0.69 2.26
N PHE A 36 -7.99 0.28 2.27
CA PHE A 36 -8.39 -1.04 1.77
C PHE A 36 -8.15 -1.17 0.25
N ALA A 37 -8.40 -0.09 -0.51
CA ALA A 37 -8.14 -0.05 -1.94
C ALA A 37 -6.64 -0.13 -2.29
N ILE A 38 -5.77 0.42 -1.44
CA ILE A 38 -4.30 0.34 -1.64
C ILE A 38 -3.79 -1.07 -1.29
N MET A 39 -4.30 -1.68 -0.22
CA MET A 39 -3.86 -3.02 0.21
C MET A 39 -4.26 -4.14 -0.76
N ALA A 40 -5.34 -3.97 -1.54
CA ALA A 40 -5.78 -4.92 -2.56
C ALA A 40 -5.71 -6.39 -2.11
N VAL A 41 -6.22 -6.66 -0.90
CA VAL A 41 -6.09 -7.96 -0.20
C VAL A 41 -6.48 -9.16 -1.07
N PRO A 42 -7.59 -9.14 -1.84
CA PRO A 42 -7.97 -10.27 -2.68
C PRO A 42 -6.92 -10.61 -3.74
N PHE A 43 -6.30 -9.58 -4.34
CA PHE A 43 -5.28 -9.77 -5.37
C PHE A 43 -4.03 -10.42 -4.78
N GLY A 44 -3.54 -9.91 -3.65
CA GLY A 44 -2.35 -10.47 -2.98
C GLY A 44 -2.56 -11.91 -2.49
N LEU A 45 -3.78 -12.24 -2.05
CA LEU A 45 -4.16 -13.60 -1.70
C LEU A 45 -4.13 -14.52 -2.94
N SER A 46 -4.78 -14.13 -4.03
CA SER A 46 -4.85 -14.94 -5.25
C SER A 46 -3.47 -15.26 -5.83
N THR A 47 -2.55 -14.30 -5.86
CA THR A 47 -1.20 -14.51 -6.42
C THR A 47 -0.33 -15.40 -5.54
N THR A 48 -0.49 -15.31 -4.21
CA THR A 48 0.37 -16.01 -3.26
C THR A 48 -0.15 -17.40 -2.89
N MET A 49 -1.44 -17.66 -3.07
CA MET A 49 -2.08 -18.95 -2.76
C MET A 49 -1.39 -20.14 -3.40
N TYR A 50 -0.94 -20.02 -4.66
CA TYR A 50 -0.22 -21.09 -5.35
C TYR A 50 1.07 -21.50 -4.60
N ILE A 51 1.85 -20.51 -4.14
CA ILE A 51 3.14 -20.72 -3.47
C ILE A 51 2.89 -21.33 -2.08
N THR A 52 1.91 -20.84 -1.34
CA THR A 52 1.61 -21.34 0.00
C THR A 52 1.07 -22.77 -0.04
N LEU A 53 0.21 -23.08 -1.02
CA LEU A 53 -0.40 -24.41 -1.13
C LEU A 53 0.62 -25.48 -1.55
N THR A 54 1.55 -25.14 -2.43
CA THR A 54 2.61 -26.05 -2.89
C THR A 54 3.65 -26.35 -1.81
N ASN A 55 4.00 -25.37 -0.96
CA ASN A 55 5.05 -25.54 0.05
C ASN A 55 4.53 -26.00 1.43
N GLY A 56 3.32 -25.59 1.81
CA GLY A 56 2.83 -25.77 3.18
C GLY A 56 1.39 -26.29 3.29
N GLN A 57 0.76 -26.62 2.16
CA GLN A 57 -0.59 -27.19 2.08
C GLN A 57 -1.63 -26.33 2.85
N ALA A 58 -2.81 -26.87 3.13
CA ALA A 58 -3.91 -26.11 3.74
C ALA A 58 -3.61 -25.58 5.15
N VAL A 59 -2.75 -26.27 5.91
CA VAL A 59 -2.47 -25.93 7.32
C VAL A 59 -1.72 -24.60 7.44
N THR A 60 -0.72 -24.38 6.59
CA THR A 60 0.06 -23.12 6.60
C THR A 60 -0.73 -21.93 6.11
N VAL A 61 -1.67 -22.13 5.18
CA VAL A 61 -2.57 -21.05 4.72
C VAL A 61 -3.43 -20.55 5.89
N LEU A 62 -4.05 -21.46 6.64
CA LEU A 62 -4.95 -21.10 7.73
C LEU A 62 -4.20 -20.53 8.95
N TRP A 63 -3.20 -21.25 9.45
CA TRP A 63 -2.46 -20.82 10.65
C TRP A 63 -1.49 -19.67 10.37
N GLY A 64 -0.91 -19.62 9.16
CA GLY A 64 -0.08 -18.50 8.72
C GLY A 64 -0.89 -17.22 8.64
N TRP A 65 -2.13 -17.27 8.14
CA TRP A 65 -3.00 -16.10 8.12
C TRP A 65 -3.33 -15.57 9.51
N VAL A 66 -3.67 -16.46 10.46
CA VAL A 66 -3.97 -16.08 11.85
C VAL A 66 -2.75 -15.44 12.51
N LEU A 67 -1.58 -16.07 12.39
CA LEU A 67 -0.34 -15.58 13.00
C LEU A 67 0.07 -14.21 12.41
N VAL A 68 0.04 -14.07 11.09
CA VAL A 68 0.37 -12.80 10.41
C VAL A 68 -0.63 -11.70 10.78
N SER A 69 -1.92 -12.03 10.93
CA SER A 69 -2.93 -11.07 11.36
C SER A 69 -2.66 -10.53 12.76
N ILE A 70 -2.31 -11.40 13.72
CA ILE A 70 -2.00 -11.00 15.11
C ILE A 70 -0.78 -10.07 15.13
N ILE A 71 0.30 -10.46 14.43
CA ILE A 71 1.53 -9.63 14.37
C ILE A 71 1.23 -8.28 13.70
N SER A 72 0.45 -8.27 12.63
CA SER A 72 0.07 -7.04 11.92
C SER A 72 -0.77 -6.11 12.81
N LEU A 73 -1.66 -6.66 13.66
CA LEU A 73 -2.41 -5.87 14.64
C LEU A 73 -1.50 -5.25 15.70
N CYS A 74 -0.51 -5.99 16.19
CA CYS A 74 0.48 -5.45 17.13
C CYS A 74 1.28 -4.30 16.53
N ILE A 75 1.73 -4.44 15.27
CA ILE A 75 2.44 -3.38 14.53
C ILE A 75 1.52 -2.17 14.34
N ALA A 76 0.27 -2.39 13.93
CA ALA A 76 -0.70 -1.32 13.74
C ALA A 76 -0.99 -0.57 15.05
N ALA A 77 -1.10 -1.27 16.18
CA ALA A 77 -1.30 -0.67 17.49
C ALA A 77 -0.11 0.22 17.90
N SER A 78 1.12 -0.28 17.76
CA SER A 78 2.33 0.50 18.05
C SER A 78 2.44 1.74 17.16
N LEU A 79 2.13 1.61 15.87
CA LEU A 79 2.15 2.74 14.94
C LEU A 79 1.06 3.76 15.27
N ALA A 80 -0.12 3.31 15.74
CA ALA A 80 -1.21 4.19 16.14
C ALA A 80 -0.83 5.08 17.34
N GLU A 81 -0.08 4.56 18.31
CA GLU A 81 0.43 5.35 19.43
C GLU A 81 1.39 6.46 18.95
N ILE A 82 2.31 6.14 18.04
CA ILE A 82 3.24 7.11 17.46
C ILE A 82 2.48 8.18 16.65
N CYS A 83 1.51 7.78 15.82
CA CYS A 83 0.67 8.69 15.04
C CYS A 83 -0.13 9.67 15.92
N ALA A 84 -0.55 9.23 17.11
CA ALA A 84 -1.31 10.05 18.05
C ALA A 84 -0.45 11.17 18.66
N VAL A 85 0.84 10.89 18.91
CA VAL A 85 1.79 11.86 19.48
C VAL A 85 2.36 12.79 18.41
N TYR A 86 2.62 12.28 17.20
CA TYR A 86 3.24 13.03 16.11
C TYR A 86 2.32 13.08 14.87
N PRO A 87 1.27 13.91 14.88
CA PRO A 87 0.33 14.03 13.77
C PRO A 87 0.89 14.88 12.61
N THR A 88 2.13 14.62 12.20
CA THR A 88 2.80 15.34 11.10
C THR A 88 2.62 14.61 9.77
N ALA A 89 2.61 15.36 8.67
CA ALA A 89 2.53 14.80 7.32
C ALA A 89 3.84 14.09 6.87
N GLY A 90 4.85 14.02 7.74
CA GLY A 90 6.18 13.50 7.45
C GLY A 90 6.31 11.97 7.53
N GLY A 91 5.24 11.24 7.86
CA GLY A 91 5.23 9.78 7.84
C GLY A 91 6.35 9.11 8.66
N VAL A 92 6.73 7.89 8.25
CA VAL A 92 7.69 7.04 8.96
C VAL A 92 9.10 7.65 9.05
N TYR A 93 9.55 8.40 8.03
CA TYR A 93 10.87 9.03 8.02
C TYR A 93 10.99 10.18 9.01
N TYR A 94 9.88 10.87 9.28
CA TYR A 94 9.82 11.92 10.29
C TYR A 94 9.74 11.33 11.70
N TRP A 95 8.93 10.28 11.89
CA TRP A 95 8.86 9.59 13.18
C TRP A 95 10.20 8.97 13.56
N SER A 96 10.92 8.37 12.61
CA SER A 96 12.25 7.81 12.85
C SER A 96 13.29 8.88 13.18
N ALA A 97 13.22 10.07 12.56
CA ALA A 97 14.07 11.21 12.93
C ALA A 97 13.81 11.71 14.36
N MET A 98 12.54 11.74 14.78
CA MET A 98 12.12 12.26 16.09
C MET A 98 12.41 11.29 17.24
N LEU A 99 12.36 9.99 16.96
CA LEU A 99 12.67 8.92 17.92
C LEU A 99 14.18 8.64 18.04
N ALA A 100 14.98 9.06 17.05
CA ALA A 100 16.42 8.83 17.04
C ALA A 100 17.18 9.84 17.91
N PRO A 101 18.32 9.44 18.53
CA PRO A 101 19.19 10.36 19.25
C PRO A 101 19.70 11.50 18.35
N ALA A 102 19.87 12.71 18.91
CA ALA A 102 20.16 13.94 18.16
C ALA A 102 21.36 13.88 17.20
N GLY A 103 22.35 13.02 17.46
CA GLY A 103 23.50 12.81 16.57
C GLY A 103 23.24 11.87 15.38
N TRP A 104 22.26 10.97 15.49
CA TRP A 104 21.95 9.95 14.49
C TRP A 104 20.64 10.21 13.73
N ALA A 105 19.83 11.16 14.19
CA ALA A 105 18.55 11.52 13.58
C ALA A 105 18.62 11.74 12.05
N PRO A 106 19.62 12.45 11.48
CA PRO A 106 19.70 12.61 10.02
C PRO A 106 20.02 11.30 9.30
N LEU A 107 20.87 10.45 9.88
CA LEU A 107 21.25 9.17 9.27
C LEU A 107 20.08 8.18 9.29
N VAL A 108 19.41 8.05 10.44
CA VAL A 108 18.28 7.14 10.61
C VAL A 108 17.12 7.53 9.68
N SER A 109 16.80 8.82 9.60
CA SER A 109 15.76 9.33 8.69
C SER A 109 16.12 9.12 7.21
N PHE A 110 17.40 9.30 6.85
CA PHE A 110 17.86 9.04 5.48
C PHE A 110 17.76 7.57 5.10
N VAL A 111 18.18 6.66 5.99
CA VAL A 111 18.09 5.21 5.76
C VAL A 111 16.62 4.78 5.69
N ASP A 112 15.77 5.23 6.62
CA ASP A 112 14.34 4.92 6.62
C ASP A 112 13.62 5.44 5.37
N GLY A 113 13.94 6.67 4.94
CA GLY A 113 13.45 7.25 3.70
C GLY A 113 13.87 6.45 2.47
N TRP A 114 15.13 6.02 2.41
CA TRP A 114 15.63 5.16 1.33
C TRP A 114 14.95 3.79 1.30
N LEU A 115 14.79 3.15 2.46
CA LEU A 115 14.10 1.87 2.57
C LEU A 115 12.63 2.00 2.15
N THR A 116 11.97 3.09 2.51
CA THR A 116 10.60 3.39 2.09
C THR A 116 10.51 3.57 0.57
N LEU A 117 11.47 4.28 -0.04
CA LEU A 117 11.52 4.47 -1.49
C LEU A 117 11.72 3.14 -2.24
N VAL A 118 12.74 2.37 -1.84
CA VAL A 118 13.07 1.06 -2.43
C VAL A 118 11.93 0.08 -2.22
N GLY A 119 11.31 0.09 -1.04
CA GLY A 119 10.13 -0.71 -0.71
C GLY A 119 8.97 -0.42 -1.66
N ASN A 120 8.63 0.86 -1.86
CA ASN A 120 7.56 1.26 -2.79
C ASN A 120 7.85 0.82 -4.24
N TRP A 121 9.09 0.97 -4.71
CA TRP A 121 9.49 0.49 -6.04
C TRP A 121 9.36 -1.03 -6.15
N THR A 122 9.89 -1.76 -5.19
CA THR A 122 9.89 -3.24 -5.19
C THR A 122 8.47 -3.79 -5.13
N ILE A 123 7.61 -3.22 -4.29
CA ILE A 123 6.20 -3.61 -4.19
C ILE A 123 5.49 -3.34 -5.53
N THR A 124 5.69 -2.17 -6.12
CA THR A 124 5.06 -1.81 -7.41
C THR A 124 5.51 -2.74 -8.54
N LEU A 125 6.81 -3.05 -8.61
CA LEU A 125 7.35 -4.01 -9.58
C LEU A 125 6.76 -5.40 -9.39
N SER A 126 6.69 -5.88 -8.15
CA SER A 126 6.12 -7.19 -7.80
C SER A 126 4.64 -7.31 -8.20
N ILE A 127 3.83 -6.28 -7.93
CA ILE A 127 2.41 -6.26 -8.31
C ILE A 127 2.27 -6.25 -9.84
N ASN A 128 3.06 -5.44 -10.54
CA ASN A 128 2.98 -5.35 -12.00
C ASN A 128 3.38 -6.69 -12.65
N PHE A 129 4.43 -7.34 -12.15
CA PHE A 129 4.86 -8.66 -12.61
C PHE A 129 3.80 -9.74 -12.33
N SER A 130 3.25 -9.76 -11.12
CA SER A 130 2.19 -10.71 -10.74
C SER A 130 0.91 -10.49 -11.57
N GLY A 131 0.58 -9.24 -11.88
CA GLY A 131 -0.53 -8.88 -12.77
C GLY A 131 -0.32 -9.37 -14.20
N ALA A 132 0.89 -9.21 -14.75
CA ALA A 132 1.24 -9.74 -16.06
C ALA A 132 1.14 -11.28 -16.09
N GLN A 133 1.63 -11.96 -15.05
CA GLN A 133 1.46 -13.41 -14.92
C GLN A 133 -0.01 -13.83 -14.88
N LEU A 134 -0.86 -13.10 -14.14
CA LEU A 134 -2.28 -13.39 -14.07
C LEU A 134 -2.98 -13.23 -15.43
N ILE A 135 -2.59 -12.23 -16.23
CA ILE A 135 -3.08 -12.06 -17.61
C ILE A 135 -2.68 -13.23 -18.49
N LEU A 136 -1.43 -13.68 -18.42
CA LEU A 136 -0.96 -14.82 -19.21
C LEU A 136 -1.66 -16.12 -18.79
N SER A 137 -1.84 -16.34 -17.49
CA SER A 137 -2.60 -17.48 -16.96
C SER A 137 -4.07 -17.44 -17.40
N ALA A 138 -4.68 -16.27 -17.52
CA ALA A 138 -6.02 -16.14 -18.06
C ALA A 138 -6.08 -16.52 -19.54
N ILE A 139 -5.07 -16.12 -20.34
CA ILE A 139 -5.00 -16.46 -21.77
C ILE A 139 -4.81 -17.97 -21.97
N SER A 140 -3.98 -18.63 -21.15
CA SER A 140 -3.78 -20.10 -21.25
C SER A 140 -5.04 -20.90 -20.93
N ILE A 141 -5.99 -20.35 -20.17
CA ILE A 141 -7.29 -21.01 -19.91
C ILE A 141 -8.16 -21.02 -21.17
N PHE A 142 -8.07 -20.01 -22.03
CA PHE A 142 -8.85 -19.92 -23.26
C PHE A 142 -8.19 -20.62 -24.46
N ASN A 143 -6.90 -20.94 -24.37
CA ASN A 143 -6.15 -21.56 -25.45
C ASN A 143 -5.14 -22.56 -24.87
N GLU A 144 -5.55 -23.83 -24.77
CA GLU A 144 -4.79 -24.89 -24.07
C GLU A 144 -3.40 -25.17 -24.69
N ASP A 145 -3.20 -24.82 -25.97
CA ASP A 145 -1.90 -24.96 -26.65
C ASP A 145 -0.91 -23.82 -26.35
N PHE A 146 -1.35 -22.75 -25.68
CA PHE A 146 -0.51 -21.59 -25.38
C PHE A 146 0.19 -21.73 -24.03
N VAL A 147 1.43 -22.24 -24.07
CA VAL A 147 2.31 -22.22 -22.89
C VAL A 147 3.13 -20.93 -22.88
N ALA A 148 2.91 -20.11 -21.85
CA ALA A 148 3.62 -18.86 -21.63
C ALA A 148 5.13 -19.08 -21.47
N ASN A 149 5.92 -18.63 -22.45
CA ASN A 149 7.38 -18.61 -22.36
C ASN A 149 7.87 -17.41 -21.54
N ALA A 150 9.03 -17.55 -20.88
CA ALA A 150 9.61 -16.49 -20.04
C ALA A 150 9.73 -15.13 -20.75
N TRP A 151 10.08 -15.14 -22.04
CA TRP A 151 10.14 -13.92 -22.87
C TRP A 151 8.77 -13.26 -23.06
N GLN A 152 7.70 -14.04 -23.19
CA GLN A 152 6.34 -13.51 -23.33
C GLN A 152 5.85 -12.86 -22.02
N THR A 153 6.22 -13.44 -20.88
CA THR A 153 5.94 -12.84 -19.56
C THR A 153 6.63 -11.49 -19.39
N VAL A 154 7.89 -11.36 -19.81
CA VAL A 154 8.63 -10.09 -19.74
C VAL A 154 8.04 -9.04 -20.68
N LEU A 155 7.65 -9.43 -21.90
CA LEU A 155 6.99 -8.52 -22.85
C LEU A 155 5.64 -8.03 -22.32
N CYS A 156 4.83 -8.92 -21.73
CA CYS A 156 3.57 -8.52 -21.13
C CYS A 156 3.78 -7.59 -19.93
N PHE A 157 4.76 -7.89 -19.08
CA PHE A 157 5.17 -7.01 -17.98
C PHE A 157 5.55 -5.60 -18.48
N TRP A 158 6.36 -5.49 -19.53
CA TRP A 158 6.70 -4.19 -20.13
C TRP A 158 5.48 -3.48 -20.71
N ALA A 159 4.56 -4.22 -21.36
CA ALA A 159 3.33 -3.64 -21.88
C ALA A 159 2.44 -3.08 -20.75
N VAL A 160 2.21 -3.85 -19.68
CA VAL A 160 1.45 -3.41 -18.51
C VAL A 160 2.13 -2.22 -17.84
N MET A 161 3.46 -2.24 -17.71
CA MET A 161 4.23 -1.12 -17.17
C MET A 161 4.08 0.15 -18.00
N MET A 162 4.18 0.06 -19.33
CA MET A 162 3.98 1.22 -20.21
C MET A 162 2.56 1.77 -20.14
N VAL A 163 1.54 0.90 -20.03
CA VAL A 163 0.15 1.34 -19.81
C VAL A 163 0.01 2.05 -18.47
N CYS A 164 0.55 1.49 -17.38
CA CYS A 164 0.56 2.15 -16.08
C CYS A 164 1.30 3.49 -16.10
N ALA A 165 2.45 3.56 -16.77
CA ALA A 165 3.23 4.79 -16.93
C ALA A 165 2.46 5.84 -17.75
N ALA A 166 1.79 5.43 -18.84
CA ALA A 166 0.94 6.31 -19.63
C ALA A 166 -0.25 6.83 -18.81
N VAL A 167 -0.92 5.97 -18.04
CA VAL A 167 -2.01 6.39 -17.14
C VAL A 167 -1.49 7.35 -16.07
N ASN A 168 -0.29 7.14 -15.54
CA ASN A 168 0.30 8.06 -14.56
C ASN A 168 0.68 9.42 -15.19
N ALA A 169 1.28 9.40 -16.38
CA ALA A 169 1.72 10.60 -17.11
C ALA A 169 0.56 11.44 -17.66
N PHE A 170 -0.46 10.80 -18.25
CA PHE A 170 -1.59 11.48 -18.91
C PHE A 170 -2.86 11.53 -18.05
N GLY A 171 -3.00 10.65 -17.07
CA GLY A 171 -4.20 10.51 -16.23
C GLY A 171 -4.20 11.33 -14.94
N SER A 172 -3.19 12.18 -14.70
CA SER A 172 -3.16 13.10 -13.54
C SER A 172 -4.43 13.95 -13.40
N ARG A 173 -5.12 14.23 -14.52
CA ARG A 173 -6.40 14.96 -14.55
C ARG A 173 -7.66 14.11 -14.29
N TYR A 174 -7.57 12.77 -14.38
CA TYR A 174 -8.71 11.84 -14.21
C TYR A 174 -8.68 11.03 -12.90
N LEU A 175 -7.62 11.18 -12.11
CA LEU A 175 -7.41 10.48 -10.84
C LEU A 175 -8.57 10.68 -9.84
N ASP A 176 -9.19 11.85 -9.81
CA ASP A 176 -10.35 12.13 -8.93
C ASP A 176 -11.60 11.34 -9.32
N LEU A 177 -11.77 11.03 -10.61
CA LEU A 177 -12.91 10.25 -11.11
C LEU A 177 -12.70 8.75 -10.87
N ILE A 178 -11.47 8.26 -11.11
CA ILE A 178 -11.09 6.86 -10.87
C ILE A 178 -11.18 6.52 -9.38
N ASN A 179 -10.73 7.42 -8.49
CA ASN A 179 -10.84 7.24 -7.05
C ASN A 179 -12.30 7.27 -6.55
N LYS A 180 -13.22 7.94 -7.24
CA LYS A 180 -14.67 7.87 -6.94
C LYS A 180 -15.28 6.53 -7.38
N VAL A 181 -14.95 6.06 -8.59
CA VAL A 181 -15.46 4.78 -9.12
C VAL A 181 -14.92 3.58 -8.33
N ARG A 182 -13.62 3.59 -7.98
CA ARG A 182 -12.99 2.53 -7.19
C ARG A 182 -13.63 2.38 -5.80
N ARG A 183 -13.95 3.51 -5.14
CA ARG A 183 -14.67 3.49 -3.85
C ARG A 183 -16.06 2.86 -3.96
N GLY A 184 -16.76 3.08 -5.07
CA GLY A 184 -18.09 2.48 -5.30
C GLY A 184 -18.03 0.97 -5.52
N PHE A 185 -17.10 0.50 -6.36
CA PHE A 185 -16.98 -0.92 -6.69
C PHE A 185 -16.51 -1.77 -5.48
N GLN A 186 -15.62 -1.22 -4.66
CA GLN A 186 -15.04 -1.91 -3.50
C GLN A 186 -15.96 -1.93 -2.27
N LEU A 187 -16.97 -1.05 -2.18
CA LEU A 187 -17.97 -1.09 -1.10
C LEU A 187 -19.13 -2.05 -1.39
N CYS A 188 -19.23 -2.55 -2.63
CA CYS A 188 -20.19 -3.56 -3.04
C CYS A 188 -19.68 -5.00 -2.91
N PHE A 189 -18.40 -5.19 -2.56
CA PHE A 189 -17.76 -6.48 -2.28
C PHE A 189 -17.18 -6.47 -0.87
#